data_AF-A0A0E3PK88-F1
#
_entry.id   AF-A0A0E3PK88-F1
#
_cell.length_a   1.000
_cell.length_b   1.000
_cell.length_c   1.000
_cell.angle_alpha   90.00
_cell.angle_beta   90.00
_cell.angle_gamma   90.00
#
_symmetry.space_group_name_H-M   'P 1'
#
loop_
_entity.id
_entity.type
_entity.pdbx_description
1 polymer ?
#
loop_
_entity_poly.entity_id
_entity_poly.type
_entity_poly.pdbx_seq_one_letter_code
_entity_poly.pdbx_strand_id
1 'polypeptide(L)'
;MITEIIEFLLFNWQNIFITLVAGAFFYLLSNYAIKNYVNSAEKERIKQAKNVLLDILESRVINKQEISLEQINTLMNAIGREYSIVLFNVTTPKSLLQDLELIFEKSHHLGSSQKEEYCKQIDEQINKIDKVNKDLKLQFELSKDYSDLIDKLSDEISCSDSIKAQNTLNILKEKILSEKSTNMGKQREMKNIQLISLIFTTVVIMSLNLLITNYIGSSSFDIYYFVIFGFLLLILLLIFLIIFLLSFSKSRKNI
;
A
#
# COMPACT_ATOMS: atom_id res chain seq x y z
N MET A 1 -33.16 -9.27 -38.46
CA MET A 1 -32.32 -8.58 -37.45
C MET A 1 -32.48 -9.16 -36.04
N ILE A 2 -33.61 -9.00 -35.32
CA ILE A 2 -33.74 -9.59 -33.95
C ILE A 2 -33.68 -11.13 -33.98
N THR A 3 -34.33 -11.76 -34.95
CA THR A 3 -34.33 -13.21 -35.14
C THR A 3 -32.94 -13.75 -35.48
N GLU A 4 -32.19 -13.09 -36.36
CA GLU A 4 -30.81 -13.45 -36.72
C GLU A 4 -29.86 -13.36 -35.52
N ILE A 5 -30.04 -12.35 -34.64
CA ILE A 5 -29.26 -12.22 -33.40
C ILE A 5 -29.57 -13.37 -32.44
N ILE A 6 -30.84 -13.75 -32.31
CA ILE A 6 -31.27 -14.87 -31.44
C ILE A 6 -30.72 -16.20 -31.95
N GLU A 7 -30.79 -16.45 -33.26
CA GLU A 7 -30.22 -17.66 -33.87
C GLU A 7 -28.70 -17.72 -33.70
N PHE A 8 -28.00 -16.60 -33.89
CA PHE A 8 -26.56 -16.53 -33.65
C PHE A 8 -26.19 -16.84 -32.18
N LEU A 9 -26.93 -16.26 -31.22
CA LEU A 9 -26.72 -16.51 -29.79
C LEU A 9 -27.00 -17.96 -29.42
N LEU A 10 -28.07 -18.55 -29.95
CA LEU A 10 -28.42 -19.96 -29.71
C LEU A 10 -27.41 -20.91 -30.34
N PHE A 11 -26.89 -20.60 -31.53
CA PHE A 11 -25.87 -21.43 -32.18
C PHE A 11 -24.53 -21.38 -31.45
N ASN A 12 -24.17 -20.23 -30.86
CA ASN A 12 -22.88 -20.01 -30.21
C ASN A 12 -22.93 -20.00 -28.67
N TRP A 13 -24.05 -20.39 -28.06
CA TRP A 13 -24.26 -20.19 -26.62
C TRP A 13 -23.20 -20.89 -25.77
N GLN A 14 -22.71 -22.06 -26.20
CA GLN A 14 -21.65 -22.82 -25.52
C GLN A 14 -20.31 -22.05 -25.51
N ASN A 15 -19.94 -21.44 -26.63
CA ASN A 15 -18.69 -20.67 -26.75
C ASN A 15 -18.76 -19.38 -25.93
N ILE A 16 -19.91 -18.71 -25.97
CA ILE A 16 -20.17 -17.52 -25.16
C ILE A 16 -20.06 -17.89 -23.69
N PHE A 17 -20.68 -19.00 -23.27
CA PHE A 17 -20.64 -19.48 -21.90
C PHE A 17 -19.22 -19.84 -21.45
N ILE A 18 -18.47 -20.62 -22.25
CA ILE A 18 -17.08 -21.00 -21.95
C ILE A 18 -16.19 -19.76 -21.84
N THR A 19 -16.33 -18.81 -22.76
CA THR A 19 -15.53 -17.58 -22.76
C THR A 19 -15.87 -16.70 -21.55
N LEU A 20 -17.14 -16.63 -21.16
CA LEU A 20 -17.60 -15.88 -19.99
C LEU A 20 -17.07 -16.52 -18.69
N VAL A 21 -17.16 -17.85 -18.57
CA VAL A 21 -16.64 -18.59 -17.41
C VAL A 21 -15.11 -18.48 -17.32
N ALA A 22 -14.40 -18.66 -18.43
CA ALA A 22 -12.95 -18.51 -18.48
C ALA A 22 -12.52 -17.08 -18.14
N GLY A 23 -13.19 -16.08 -18.73
CA GLY A 23 -12.94 -14.66 -18.46
C GLY A 23 -13.18 -14.31 -16.98
N ALA A 24 -14.27 -14.79 -16.39
CA ALA A 24 -14.55 -14.61 -14.97
C ALA A 24 -13.49 -15.29 -14.08
N PHE A 25 -13.08 -16.52 -14.43
CA PHE A 25 -12.04 -17.24 -13.69
C PHE A 25 -10.70 -16.50 -13.72
N PHE A 26 -10.23 -16.06 -14.89
CA PHE A 26 -8.99 -15.30 -15.01
C PHE A 26 -9.06 -13.94 -14.31
N TYR A 27 -10.21 -13.26 -14.37
CA TYR A 27 -10.42 -12.00 -13.66
C TYR A 27 -10.29 -12.19 -12.13
N LEU A 28 -10.93 -13.22 -11.58
CA LEU A 28 -10.85 -13.54 -10.16
C LEU A 28 -9.42 -13.94 -9.75
N LEU A 29 -8.78 -14.79 -10.54
CA LEU A 29 -7.41 -15.24 -10.27
C LEU A 29 -6.40 -14.09 -10.33
N SER A 30 -6.52 -13.23 -11.34
CA SER A 30 -5.69 -12.03 -11.52
C SER A 30 -5.83 -11.08 -10.34
N ASN A 31 -7.07 -10.75 -9.95
CA ASN A 31 -7.31 -9.87 -8.80
C ASN A 31 -6.76 -10.44 -7.50
N TYR A 32 -6.90 -11.75 -7.28
CA TYR A 32 -6.35 -12.43 -6.11
C TYR A 32 -4.82 -12.39 -6.10
N ALA A 33 -4.19 -12.73 -7.23
CA ALA A 33 -2.74 -12.71 -7.38
C ALA A 33 -2.16 -11.30 -7.18
N ILE A 34 -2.76 -10.28 -7.80
CA ILE A 34 -2.36 -8.88 -7.66
C ILE A 34 -2.49 -8.44 -6.21
N LYS A 35 -3.61 -8.74 -5.53
CA LYS A 35 -3.82 -8.37 -4.14
C LYS A 35 -2.77 -8.98 -3.21
N ASN A 36 -2.50 -10.28 -3.36
CA ASN A 36 -1.49 -10.95 -2.55
C ASN A 36 -0.08 -10.40 -2.83
N TYR A 37 0.22 -10.11 -4.10
CA TYR A 37 1.49 -9.54 -4.49
C TYR A 37 1.70 -8.13 -3.90
N VAL A 38 0.70 -7.25 -4.00
CA VAL A 38 0.73 -5.90 -3.41
C VAL A 38 0.94 -5.97 -1.90
N ASN A 39 0.19 -6.84 -1.22
CA ASN A 39 0.33 -7.03 0.22
C ASN A 39 1.74 -7.55 0.58
N SER A 40 2.29 -8.47 -0.22
CA SER A 40 3.64 -8.99 0.01
C SER A 40 4.71 -7.92 -0.21
N ALA A 41 4.56 -7.10 -1.25
CA ALA A 41 5.49 -6.01 -1.53
C ALA A 41 5.43 -4.94 -0.43
N GLU A 42 4.23 -4.61 0.07
CA GLU A 42 4.06 -3.68 1.17
C GLU A 42 4.73 -4.20 2.45
N LYS A 43 4.51 -5.47 2.81
CA LYS A 43 5.17 -6.11 3.95
C LYS A 43 6.69 -6.07 3.83
N GLU A 44 7.21 -6.34 2.65
CA GLU A 44 8.65 -6.32 2.41
C GLU A 44 9.24 -4.90 2.53
N ARG A 45 8.56 -3.88 2.00
CA ARG A 45 8.97 -2.47 2.18
C ARG A 45 8.97 -2.06 3.65
N ILE A 46 7.94 -2.43 4.40
CA ILE A 46 7.85 -2.19 5.84
C ILE A 46 9.02 -2.85 6.58
N LYS A 47 9.31 -4.11 6.25
CA LYS A 47 10.42 -4.86 6.84
C LYS A 47 11.77 -4.19 6.55
N GLN A 48 12.02 -3.81 5.30
CA GLN A 48 13.26 -3.13 4.89
C GLN A 48 13.42 -1.79 5.59
N ALA A 49 12.37 -0.96 5.60
CA ALA A 49 12.37 0.32 6.30
C ALA A 49 12.64 0.16 7.80
N LYS A 50 12.05 -0.85 8.45
CA LYS A 50 12.30 -1.15 9.86
C LYS A 50 13.76 -1.56 10.10
N ASN A 51 14.31 -2.41 9.24
CA ASN A 51 15.71 -2.84 9.37
C ASN A 51 16.67 -1.66 9.22
N VAL A 52 16.49 -0.81 8.21
CA VAL A 52 17.33 0.39 8.03
C VAL A 52 17.24 1.32 9.26
N LEU A 53 16.05 1.49 9.82
CA LEU A 53 15.87 2.30 11.01
C LEU A 53 16.59 1.69 12.22
N LEU A 54 16.50 0.37 12.40
CA LEU A 54 17.20 -0.34 13.47
C LEU A 54 18.72 -0.25 13.30
N ASP A 55 19.26 -0.42 12.09
CA ASP A 55 20.70 -0.30 11.81
C ASP A 55 21.22 1.11 12.16
N ILE A 56 20.46 2.15 11.81
CA ILE A 56 20.81 3.53 12.15
C ILE A 56 20.79 3.72 13.68
N LEU A 57 19.76 3.24 14.36
CA LEU A 57 19.66 3.38 15.81
C LEU A 57 20.73 2.56 16.54
N GLU A 58 21.03 1.35 16.07
CA GLU A 58 22.12 0.51 16.56
C GLU A 58 23.44 1.26 16.49
N SER A 59 23.76 1.81 15.33
CA SER A 59 24.98 2.62 15.14
C SER A 59 25.04 3.80 16.10
N ARG A 60 23.90 4.48 16.36
CA ARG A 60 23.85 5.60 17.31
C ARG A 60 24.11 5.15 18.76
N VAL A 61 23.52 4.03 19.19
CA VAL A 61 23.74 3.49 20.55
C VAL A 61 25.19 3.06 20.73
N ILE A 62 25.75 2.31 19.77
CA ILE A 62 27.15 1.87 19.83
C ILE A 62 28.11 3.07 19.91
N ASN A 63 27.82 4.13 19.15
CA ASN A 63 28.61 5.36 19.15
C ASN A 63 28.28 6.31 20.32
N LYS A 64 27.45 5.90 21.28
CA LYS A 64 27.01 6.68 22.45
C LYS A 64 26.44 8.06 22.09
N GLN A 65 25.77 8.15 20.93
CA GLN A 65 25.11 9.37 20.51
C GLN A 65 23.79 9.53 21.25
N GLU A 66 23.45 10.76 21.63
CA GLU A 66 22.16 11.03 22.25
C GLU A 66 21.04 10.84 21.23
N ILE A 67 20.06 10.00 21.57
CA ILE A 67 18.89 9.71 20.74
C ILE A 67 17.68 10.35 21.39
N SER A 68 17.15 11.41 20.81
CA SER A 68 15.90 12.04 21.29
C SER A 68 14.66 11.45 20.60
N LEU A 69 13.51 11.56 21.26
CA LEU A 69 12.22 11.14 20.67
C LEU A 69 11.94 11.85 19.33
N GLU A 70 12.25 13.14 19.26
CA GLU A 70 12.08 13.94 18.05
C GLU A 70 12.96 13.44 16.90
N GLN A 71 14.21 13.04 17.20
CA GLN A 71 15.09 12.45 16.20
C GLN A 71 14.57 11.10 15.71
N ILE A 72 14.06 10.24 16.60
CA ILE A 72 13.45 8.95 16.19
C ILE A 72 12.24 9.22 15.29
N ASN A 73 11.35 10.13 15.67
CA ASN A 73 10.19 10.50 14.86
C ASN A 73 10.60 11.07 13.50
N THR A 74 11.65 11.89 13.46
CA THR A 74 12.20 12.46 12.22
C THR A 74 12.77 11.37 11.31
N LEU A 75 13.51 10.41 11.87
CA LEU A 75 14.02 9.26 11.13
C LEU A 75 12.89 8.38 10.60
N MET A 76 11.90 8.07 11.43
CA MET A 76 10.71 7.31 11.01
C MET A 76 9.98 8.01 9.85
N ASN A 77 9.84 9.33 9.91
CA ASN A 77 9.25 10.12 8.83
C ASN A 77 10.11 10.11 7.56
N ALA A 78 11.43 10.28 7.70
CA ALA A 78 12.36 10.29 6.57
C ALA A 78 12.37 8.95 5.82
N ILE A 79 12.55 7.86 6.56
CA ILE A 79 12.55 6.49 6.02
C ILE A 79 11.14 6.14 5.49
N GLY A 80 10.08 6.59 6.17
CA GLY A 80 8.71 6.41 5.70
C GLY A 80 8.49 7.03 4.31
N ARG A 81 9.04 8.23 4.07
CA ARG A 81 9.00 8.87 2.74
C ARG A 81 9.82 8.11 1.71
N GLU A 82 11.03 7.70 2.07
CA GLU A 82 11.94 6.94 1.19
C GLU A 82 11.29 5.64 0.71
N TYR A 83 10.69 4.86 1.60
CA TYR A 83 10.03 3.60 1.27
C TYR A 83 8.55 3.76 0.88
N SER A 84 8.02 4.98 0.84
CA SER A 84 6.61 5.30 0.56
C SER A 84 5.60 4.58 1.48
N ILE A 85 5.93 4.45 2.77
CA ILE A 85 5.13 3.79 3.80
C ILE A 85 4.86 4.72 4.99
N VAL A 86 3.82 4.41 5.77
CA VAL A 86 3.52 5.10 7.03
C VAL A 86 3.96 4.22 8.19
N LEU A 87 5.19 4.43 8.67
CA LEU A 87 5.79 3.60 9.74
C LEU A 87 5.03 3.70 11.07
N PHE A 88 4.46 4.85 11.39
CA PHE A 88 3.73 5.08 12.65
C PHE A 88 2.52 4.15 12.87
N ASN A 89 1.94 3.60 11.80
CA ASN A 89 0.83 2.67 11.91
C ASN A 89 1.27 1.25 12.28
N VAL A 90 2.57 0.96 12.16
CA VAL A 90 3.13 -0.39 12.29
C VAL A 90 4.09 -0.49 13.47
N THR A 91 4.81 0.59 13.76
CA THR A 91 5.79 0.63 14.85
C THR A 91 5.77 1.98 15.55
N THR A 92 6.13 1.98 16.83
CA THR A 92 6.29 3.15 17.68
C THR A 92 7.77 3.33 18.03
N PRO A 93 8.21 4.56 18.40
CA PRO A 93 9.56 4.78 18.91
C PRO A 93 9.95 3.84 20.05
N LYS A 94 9.00 3.57 20.96
CA LYS A 94 9.20 2.63 22.07
C LYS A 94 9.41 1.20 21.59
N SER A 95 8.55 0.69 20.71
CA SER A 95 8.69 -0.68 20.19
C SER A 95 9.98 -0.86 19.40
N LEU A 96 10.45 0.18 18.68
CA LEU A 96 11.75 0.14 18.01
C LEU A 96 12.92 -0.02 18.97
N LEU A 97 12.91 0.72 20.08
CA LEU A 97 13.94 0.60 21.11
C LEU A 97 13.92 -0.78 21.79
N GLN A 98 12.74 -1.34 22.05
CA GLN A 98 12.60 -2.71 22.57
C GLN A 98 13.09 -3.77 21.58
N ASP A 99 12.82 -3.58 20.28
CA ASP A 99 13.36 -4.45 19.24
C ASP A 99 14.89 -4.37 19.17
N LEU A 100 15.45 -3.17 19.36
CA LEU A 100 16.89 -2.95 19.41
C LEU A 100 17.55 -3.61 20.62
N GLU A 101 16.92 -3.54 21.80
CA GLU A 101 17.34 -4.25 23.00
C GLU A 101 17.44 -5.76 22.74
N LEU A 102 16.41 -6.33 22.10
CA LEU A 102 16.39 -7.74 21.73
C LEU A 102 17.51 -8.11 20.74
N ILE A 103 17.88 -7.21 19.82
CA ILE A 103 18.98 -7.40 18.88
C ILE A 103 20.32 -7.46 19.63
N PHE A 104 20.56 -6.55 20.56
CA PHE A 104 21.79 -6.55 21.36
C PHE A 104 21.91 -7.79 22.25
N GLU A 105 20.82 -8.22 22.88
CA GLU A 105 20.79 -9.45 23.67
C GLU A 105 21.13 -10.70 22.81
N LYS A 106 20.57 -10.77 21.60
CA LYS A 106 20.82 -11.87 20.66
C LYS A 106 22.18 -11.79 19.96
N SER A 107 22.86 -10.64 19.99
CA SER A 107 24.13 -10.48 19.31
C SER A 107 25.19 -11.39 19.91
N HIS A 108 25.84 -12.19 19.06
CA HIS A 108 26.93 -13.08 19.47
C HIS A 108 28.29 -12.34 19.48
N HIS A 109 28.34 -11.14 18.90
CA HIS A 109 29.56 -10.35 18.75
C HIS A 109 29.81 -9.39 19.91
N LEU A 110 28.83 -9.22 20.80
CA LEU A 110 28.94 -8.35 21.97
C LEU A 110 29.26 -9.15 23.22
N GLY A 111 30.25 -8.69 23.99
CA GLY A 111 30.53 -9.24 25.31
C GLY A 111 29.43 -8.86 26.31
N SER A 112 29.29 -9.65 27.39
CA SER A 112 28.25 -9.44 28.41
C SER A 112 28.22 -8.01 28.97
N SER A 113 29.38 -7.41 29.21
CA SER A 113 29.48 -6.02 29.71
C SER A 113 28.98 -4.98 28.70
N GLN A 114 29.16 -5.22 27.40
CA GLN A 114 28.67 -4.30 26.35
C GLN A 114 27.16 -4.42 26.19
N LYS A 115 26.62 -5.64 26.28
CA LYS A 115 25.17 -5.87 26.26
C LYS A 115 24.49 -5.14 27.39
N GLU A 116 24.98 -5.31 28.62
CA GLU A 116 24.44 -4.63 29.79
C GLU A 116 24.50 -3.09 29.64
N GLU A 117 25.63 -2.56 29.14
CA GLU A 117 25.77 -1.11 28.90
C GLU A 117 24.74 -0.60 27.88
N TYR A 118 24.58 -1.27 26.74
CA TYR A 118 23.66 -0.84 25.69
C TYR A 118 22.19 -1.01 26.09
N CYS A 119 21.82 -2.13 26.74
CA CYS A 119 20.47 -2.34 27.25
C CYS A 119 20.10 -1.25 28.27
N LYS A 120 21.02 -0.91 29.18
CA LYS A 120 20.80 0.19 30.14
C LYS A 120 20.60 1.54 29.45
N GLN A 121 21.40 1.86 28.43
CA GLN A 121 21.21 3.08 27.65
C GLN A 121 19.84 3.11 26.97
N ILE A 122 19.39 1.99 26.40
CA ILE A 122 18.07 1.87 25.77
C ILE A 122 16.97 2.08 26.80
N ASP A 123 17.04 1.44 27.96
CA ASP A 123 16.08 1.60 29.06
C ASP A 123 15.96 3.06 29.51
N GLU A 124 17.10 3.75 29.65
CA GLU A 124 17.10 5.18 29.97
C GLU A 124 16.37 6.01 28.91
N GLN A 125 16.51 5.68 27.63
CA GLN A 125 15.79 6.37 26.55
C GLN A 125 14.30 6.03 26.54
N ILE A 126 13.92 4.76 26.75
CA ILE A 126 12.51 4.36 26.87
C ILE A 126 11.85 5.12 28.02
N ASN A 127 12.52 5.22 29.17
CA ASN A 127 12.02 5.96 30.32
C ASN A 127 11.87 7.46 30.03
N LYS A 128 12.79 8.08 29.28
CA LYS A 128 12.65 9.48 28.82
C LYS A 128 11.42 9.64 27.92
N ILE A 129 11.19 8.72 26.98
CA ILE A 129 10.03 8.74 26.09
C ILE A 129 8.72 8.59 26.89
N ASP A 130 8.68 7.66 27.85
CA ASP A 130 7.49 7.45 28.68
C ASP A 130 7.17 8.68 29.55
N LYS A 131 8.19 9.38 30.07
CA LYS A 131 8.01 10.65 30.79
C LYS A 131 7.43 11.73 29.89
N VAL A 132 8.02 11.96 28.72
CA VAL A 132 7.51 12.95 27.74
C VAL A 132 6.07 12.62 27.32
N ASN A 133 5.75 11.35 27.07
CA ASN A 133 4.39 10.95 26.70
C ASN A 133 3.40 11.11 27.85
N LYS A 134 3.83 10.92 29.11
CA LYS A 134 3.01 11.15 30.29
C LYS A 134 2.76 12.65 30.48
N ASP A 135 3.79 13.47 30.31
CA ASP A 135 3.69 14.93 30.39
C ASP A 135 2.82 15.48 29.25
N LEU A 136 2.93 14.93 28.04
CA LEU A 136 2.04 15.24 26.92
C LEU A 136 0.61 14.79 27.19
N LYS A 137 0.36 13.59 27.74
CA LYS A 137 -1.00 13.17 28.14
C LYS A 137 -1.60 14.11 29.18
N LEU A 138 -0.79 14.64 30.10
CA LEU A 138 -1.20 15.66 31.07
C LEU A 138 -1.41 17.04 30.43
N GLN A 139 -0.74 17.36 29.30
CA GLN A 139 -0.97 18.58 28.51
C GLN A 139 -2.11 18.45 27.48
N PHE A 140 -2.45 17.22 27.07
CA PHE A 140 -3.57 16.88 26.19
C PHE A 140 -4.89 16.70 26.96
N GLU A 141 -4.90 16.82 28.29
CA GLU A 141 -6.08 17.36 29.00
C GLU A 141 -6.30 18.80 28.50
N LEU A 142 -6.97 18.89 27.34
CA LEU A 142 -7.29 20.08 26.57
C LEU A 142 -6.06 20.89 26.09
N SER A 143 -5.56 20.55 24.89
CA SER A 143 -4.80 21.51 24.09
C SER A 143 -5.63 22.80 23.96
N LYS A 144 -5.13 23.90 24.54
CA LYS A 144 -5.78 25.23 24.59
C LYS A 144 -6.33 25.71 23.24
N ASP A 145 -5.73 25.32 22.13
CA ASP A 145 -6.17 25.73 20.79
C ASP A 145 -7.53 25.13 20.37
N TYR A 146 -7.85 23.93 20.84
CA TYR A 146 -9.16 23.31 20.62
C TYR A 146 -10.14 23.63 21.74
N SER A 147 -9.66 23.84 22.98
CA SER A 147 -10.53 24.33 24.04
C SER A 147 -11.07 25.70 23.69
N ASP A 148 -10.23 26.64 23.23
CA ASP A 148 -10.68 27.97 22.83
C ASP A 148 -11.70 27.96 21.68
N LEU A 149 -11.59 27.01 20.75
CA LEU A 149 -12.56 26.84 19.65
C LEU A 149 -13.85 26.14 20.11
N ILE A 150 -13.76 25.17 21.03
CA ILE A 150 -14.90 24.47 21.61
C ILE A 150 -15.65 25.40 22.58
N ASP A 151 -14.93 26.20 23.36
CA ASP A 151 -15.45 27.20 24.28
C ASP A 151 -16.10 28.33 23.49
N LYS A 152 -15.47 28.85 22.42
CA LYS A 152 -16.12 29.80 21.49
C LYS A 152 -17.37 29.23 20.84
N LEU A 153 -17.35 27.96 20.44
CA LEU A 153 -18.52 27.30 19.87
C LEU A 153 -19.63 27.14 20.93
N SER A 154 -19.26 26.80 22.18
CA SER A 154 -20.18 26.66 23.32
C SER A 154 -20.79 28.01 23.72
N ASP A 155 -20.01 29.09 23.71
CA ASP A 155 -20.45 30.46 23.97
C ASP A 155 -21.34 30.98 22.83
N GLU A 156 -20.99 30.74 21.57
CA GLU A 156 -21.79 31.14 20.40
C GLU A 156 -23.12 30.37 20.30
N ILE A 157 -23.15 29.10 20.69
CA ILE A 157 -24.39 28.30 20.82
C ILE A 157 -25.25 28.81 21.98
N SER A 158 -24.63 29.21 23.10
CA SER A 158 -25.33 29.76 24.27
C SER A 158 -25.92 31.16 24.01
N CYS A 159 -25.31 31.93 23.11
CA CYS A 159 -25.78 33.26 22.70
C CYS A 159 -26.81 33.26 21.55
N SER A 160 -27.34 32.10 21.12
CA SER A 160 -28.35 31.96 20.05
C SER A 160 -27.94 32.54 18.68
N ASP A 161 -26.64 32.71 18.41
CA ASP A 161 -26.13 33.31 17.18
C ASP A 161 -25.68 32.20 16.21
N SER A 162 -26.67 31.47 15.67
CA SER A 162 -26.50 30.21 14.92
C SER A 162 -25.56 30.31 13.72
N ILE A 163 -25.45 31.49 13.12
CA ILE A 163 -24.62 31.75 11.94
C ILE A 163 -23.13 31.72 12.29
N LYS A 164 -22.74 32.22 13.48
CA LYS A 164 -21.33 32.23 13.90
C LYS A 164 -20.86 30.85 14.32
N ALA A 165 -21.67 30.13 15.11
CA ALA A 165 -21.39 28.75 15.47
C ALA A 165 -21.23 27.85 14.22
N GLN A 166 -22.03 28.07 13.19
CA GLN A 166 -21.93 27.32 11.94
C GLN A 166 -20.67 27.66 11.13
N ASN A 167 -20.20 28.91 11.16
CA ASN A 167 -18.92 29.30 10.56
C ASN A 167 -17.73 28.69 11.30
N THR A 168 -17.73 28.70 12.62
CA THR A 168 -16.69 28.10 13.46
C THR A 168 -16.62 26.57 13.24
N LEU A 169 -17.78 25.92 13.12
CA LEU A 169 -17.88 24.50 12.76
C LEU A 169 -17.35 24.20 11.34
N ASN A 170 -17.62 25.07 10.37
CA ASN A 170 -17.14 24.92 9.00
C ASN A 170 -15.61 25.02 8.91
N ILE A 171 -14.99 25.96 9.62
CA ILE A 171 -13.53 26.11 9.70
C ILE A 171 -12.88 24.85 10.28
N LEU A 172 -13.50 24.26 11.30
CA LEU A 172 -13.02 23.04 11.96
C LEU A 172 -13.14 21.81 11.02
N LYS A 173 -14.24 21.73 10.27
CA LYS A 173 -14.47 20.69 9.25
C LYS A 173 -13.47 20.80 8.09
N GLU A 174 -13.15 22.00 7.64
CA GLU A 174 -12.22 22.25 6.53
C GLU A 174 -10.78 21.85 6.89
N LYS A 175 -10.33 22.16 8.11
CA LYS A 175 -9.01 21.72 8.60
C LYS A 175 -8.88 20.20 8.64
N ILE A 176 -9.89 19.48 9.16
CA ILE A 176 -9.91 18.01 9.21
C ILE A 176 -9.93 17.38 7.81
N LEU A 177 -10.67 17.99 6.86
CA LEU A 177 -10.75 17.48 5.50
C LEU A 177 -9.47 17.70 4.69
N SER A 178 -8.78 18.83 4.91
CA SER A 178 -7.51 19.13 4.24
C SER A 178 -6.43 18.10 4.59
N GLU A 179 -6.41 17.60 5.83
CA GLU A 179 -5.50 16.57 6.31
C GLU A 179 -5.80 15.17 5.73
N LYS A 180 -7.07 14.91 5.37
CA LYS A 180 -7.50 13.66 4.72
C LYS A 180 -7.14 13.60 3.22
N SER A 181 -6.94 14.75 2.58
CA SER A 181 -6.70 14.86 1.14
C SER A 181 -5.31 14.41 0.69
N THR A 182 -4.31 14.44 1.57
CA THR A 182 -2.95 13.96 1.31
C THR A 182 -2.88 12.43 1.14
N ASN A 183 -3.87 11.69 1.64
CA ASN A 183 -4.02 10.25 1.43
C ASN A 183 -4.62 9.84 0.07
N MET A 184 -5.08 10.80 -0.76
CA MET A 184 -5.68 10.51 -2.07
C MET A 184 -4.65 10.20 -3.18
N GLY A 185 -3.35 10.45 -2.96
CA GLY A 185 -2.29 10.11 -3.92
C GLY A 185 -2.19 8.61 -4.22
N LYS A 186 -2.39 7.76 -3.20
CA LYS A 186 -2.34 6.29 -3.34
C LYS A 186 -3.50 5.72 -4.19
N GLN A 187 -4.59 6.46 -4.34
CA GLN A 187 -5.77 6.02 -5.09
C GLN A 187 -5.61 6.18 -6.61
N ARG A 188 -4.67 7.02 -7.07
CA ARG A 188 -4.39 7.21 -8.50
C ARG A 188 -3.53 6.09 -9.10
N GLU A 189 -2.60 5.51 -8.33
CA GLU A 189 -1.76 4.41 -8.82
C GLU A 189 -2.56 3.11 -8.98
N MET A 190 -3.53 2.83 -8.09
CA MET A 190 -4.42 1.67 -8.23
C MET A 190 -5.30 1.73 -9.48
N LYS A 191 -5.77 2.93 -9.88
CA LYS A 191 -6.61 3.10 -11.07
C LYS A 191 -5.86 2.80 -12.37
N ASN A 192 -4.59 3.17 -12.45
CA ASN A 192 -3.78 2.92 -13.66
C ASN A 192 -3.47 1.44 -13.85
N ILE A 193 -3.21 0.69 -12.76
CA ILE A 193 -2.98 -0.77 -12.82
C ILE A 193 -4.26 -1.52 -13.20
N GLN A 194 -5.41 -1.12 -12.65
CA GLN A 194 -6.71 -1.71 -13.00
C GLN A 194 -7.07 -1.50 -14.48
N LEU A 195 -6.77 -0.33 -15.04
CA LEU A 195 -7.04 -0.02 -16.45
C LEU A 195 -6.18 -0.87 -17.40
N ILE A 196 -4.90 -1.07 -17.07
CA ILE A 196 -4.00 -1.95 -17.84
C ILE A 196 -4.48 -3.42 -17.79
N SER A 197 -4.90 -3.89 -16.61
CA SER A 197 -5.44 -5.26 -16.47
C SER A 197 -6.72 -5.47 -17.29
N LEU A 198 -7.59 -4.45 -17.38
CA LEU A 198 -8.85 -4.53 -18.12
C LEU A 198 -8.65 -4.54 -19.64
N ILE A 199 -7.67 -3.79 -20.15
CA ILE A 199 -7.29 -3.82 -21.57
C ILE A 199 -6.70 -5.19 -21.92
N PHE A 200 -5.90 -5.79 -21.04
CA PHE A 200 -5.31 -7.09 -21.30
C PHE A 200 -6.36 -8.22 -21.35
N THR A 201 -7.29 -8.26 -20.41
CA THR A 201 -8.34 -9.29 -20.39
C THR A 201 -9.24 -9.21 -21.62
N THR A 202 -9.58 -8.01 -22.10
CA THR A 202 -10.38 -7.85 -23.32
C THR A 202 -9.65 -8.34 -24.56
N VAL A 203 -8.34 -8.09 -24.69
CA VAL A 203 -7.52 -8.60 -25.80
C VAL A 203 -7.44 -10.14 -25.79
N VAL A 204 -7.25 -10.75 -24.63
CA VAL A 204 -7.21 -12.22 -24.50
C VAL A 204 -8.55 -12.84 -24.88
N ILE A 205 -9.66 -12.26 -24.41
CA ILE A 205 -11.01 -12.72 -24.74
C ILE A 205 -11.31 -12.59 -26.24
N MET A 206 -10.93 -11.48 -26.87
CA MET A 206 -11.08 -11.30 -28.32
C MET A 206 -10.27 -12.33 -29.11
N SER A 207 -9.03 -12.59 -28.68
CA SER A 207 -8.14 -13.57 -29.31
C SER A 207 -8.71 -14.99 -29.20
N LEU A 208 -9.29 -15.34 -28.04
CA LEU A 208 -9.93 -16.63 -27.83
C LEU A 208 -11.19 -16.80 -28.69
N ASN A 209 -12.03 -15.75 -28.77
CA ASN A 209 -13.24 -15.77 -29.58
C ASN A 209 -12.91 -15.94 -31.06
N LEU A 210 -11.87 -15.27 -31.58
CA LEU A 210 -11.40 -15.45 -32.96
C LEU A 210 -10.92 -16.87 -33.24
N LEU A 211 -10.29 -17.54 -32.27
CA LEU A 211 -9.91 -18.95 -32.41
C LEU A 211 -11.14 -19.85 -32.50
N ILE A 212 -12.10 -19.65 -31.61
CA ILE A 212 -13.28 -20.50 -31.51
C ILE A 212 -14.20 -20.35 -32.73
N THR A 213 -14.43 -19.12 -33.20
CA THR A 213 -15.27 -18.88 -34.38
C THR A 213 -14.63 -19.44 -35.64
N ASN A 214 -13.31 -19.32 -35.79
CA ASN A 214 -12.59 -19.93 -36.89
C ASN A 214 -12.61 -21.47 -36.82
N TYR A 215 -12.40 -22.06 -35.64
CA TYR A 215 -12.41 -23.51 -35.45
C TYR A 215 -13.76 -24.16 -35.77
N ILE A 216 -14.87 -23.49 -35.47
CA ILE A 216 -16.23 -24.02 -35.70
C ILE A 216 -16.71 -23.75 -37.13
N GLY A 217 -16.19 -22.71 -37.79
CA GLY A 217 -16.64 -22.27 -39.11
C GLY A 217 -16.05 -23.02 -40.31
N SER A 218 -14.93 -23.74 -40.17
CA SER A 218 -14.33 -24.44 -41.31
C SER A 218 -14.11 -25.92 -41.03
N SER A 219 -14.70 -26.79 -41.86
CA SER A 219 -14.46 -28.23 -41.94
C SER A 219 -13.05 -28.60 -42.46
N SER A 220 -12.17 -27.61 -42.59
CA SER A 220 -10.82 -27.73 -43.16
C SER A 220 -9.85 -26.84 -42.38
N PHE A 221 -9.88 -26.89 -41.05
CA PHE A 221 -8.88 -26.19 -40.25
C PHE A 221 -7.55 -26.94 -40.37
N ASP A 222 -6.69 -26.47 -41.28
CA ASP A 222 -5.32 -26.94 -41.39
C ASP A 222 -4.60 -26.71 -40.06
N ILE A 223 -4.06 -27.78 -39.49
CA ILE A 223 -3.25 -27.81 -38.26
C ILE A 223 -2.20 -26.68 -38.24
N TYR A 224 -1.74 -26.26 -39.42
CA TYR A 224 -0.82 -25.15 -39.64
C TYR A 224 -1.30 -23.82 -39.03
N TYR A 225 -2.57 -23.42 -39.19
CA TYR A 225 -3.08 -22.17 -38.63
C TYR A 225 -3.21 -22.21 -37.12
N PHE A 226 -3.55 -23.38 -36.55
CA PHE A 226 -3.58 -23.58 -35.10
C PHE A 226 -2.18 -23.45 -34.48
N VAL A 227 -1.16 -24.03 -35.13
CA VAL A 227 0.24 -23.91 -34.69
C VAL A 227 0.73 -22.46 -34.79
N ILE A 228 0.45 -21.77 -35.90
CA ILE A 228 0.83 -20.35 -36.06
C ILE A 228 0.16 -19.49 -34.98
N PHE A 229 -1.13 -19.69 -34.74
CA PHE A 229 -1.85 -18.91 -33.74
C PHE A 229 -1.37 -19.21 -32.32
N GLY A 230 -1.14 -20.48 -31.98
CA GLY A 230 -0.55 -20.88 -30.70
C GLY A 230 0.82 -20.24 -30.49
N PHE A 231 1.65 -20.18 -31.53
CA PHE A 231 2.94 -19.51 -31.51
C PHE A 231 2.80 -17.99 -31.31
N LEU A 232 1.81 -17.36 -31.96
CA LEU A 232 1.53 -15.94 -31.84
C LEU A 232 1.03 -15.56 -30.45
N LEU A 233 0.19 -16.41 -29.84
CA LEU A 233 -0.27 -16.27 -28.45
C LEU A 233 0.88 -16.43 -27.46
N LEU A 234 1.82 -17.35 -27.73
CA LEU A 234 3.03 -17.54 -26.93
C LEU A 234 3.97 -16.33 -27.02
N ILE A 235 4.13 -15.72 -28.21
CA ILE A 235 4.85 -14.45 -28.39
C ILE A 235 4.18 -13.32 -27.61
N LEU A 236 2.84 -13.24 -27.64
CA LEU A 236 2.09 -12.21 -26.93
C LEU A 236 2.23 -12.34 -25.40
N LEU A 237 2.24 -13.57 -24.89
CA LEU A 237 2.57 -13.88 -23.48
C LEU A 237 4.00 -13.49 -23.13
N LEU A 238 4.96 -13.74 -24.02
CA LEU A 238 6.37 -13.35 -23.83
C LEU A 238 6.54 -11.82 -23.80
N ILE A 239 5.88 -11.10 -24.70
CA ILE A 239 5.86 -9.63 -24.71
C ILE A 239 5.24 -9.10 -23.43
N PHE A 240 4.13 -9.69 -22.97
CA PHE A 240 3.51 -9.33 -21.69
C PHE A 240 4.46 -9.56 -20.52
N LEU A 241 5.14 -10.72 -20.47
CA LEU A 241 6.14 -11.02 -19.44
C LEU A 241 7.28 -9.99 -19.45
N ILE A 242 7.75 -9.59 -20.63
CA ILE A 242 8.80 -8.56 -20.77
C ILE A 242 8.29 -7.20 -20.30
N ILE A 243 7.09 -6.77 -20.70
CA ILE A 243 6.50 -5.50 -20.24
C ILE A 243 6.30 -5.51 -18.72
N PHE A 244 5.83 -6.63 -18.17
CA PHE A 244 5.66 -6.84 -16.73
C PHE A 244 7.01 -6.71 -16.00
N LEU A 245 8.06 -7.37 -16.50
CA LEU A 245 9.43 -7.29 -15.96
C LEU A 245 10.04 -5.89 -16.12
N LEU A 246 9.77 -5.18 -17.22
CA LEU A 246 10.25 -3.81 -17.44
C LEU A 246 9.54 -2.80 -16.54
N SER A 247 8.22 -2.95 -16.33
CA SER A 247 7.46 -2.17 -15.37
C SER A 247 8.01 -2.36 -13.94
N PHE A 248 8.40 -3.59 -13.61
CA PHE A 248 9.11 -3.95 -12.39
C PHE A 248 10.48 -3.27 -12.27
N SER A 249 11.27 -3.23 -13.36
CA SER A 249 12.59 -2.60 -13.40
C SER A 249 12.52 -1.08 -13.25
N LYS A 250 11.52 -0.44 -13.85
CA LYS A 250 11.32 1.01 -13.77
C LYS A 250 10.85 1.45 -12.38
N SER A 251 10.03 0.64 -11.72
CA SER A 251 9.65 0.82 -10.31
C SER A 251 10.87 0.74 -9.37
N ARG A 252 11.88 -0.07 -9.69
CA ARG A 252 13.15 -0.11 -8.93
C ARG A 252 14.11 1.05 -9.18
N LYS A 253 13.99 1.78 -10.31
CA LYS A 253 14.89 2.91 -10.65
C LYS A 253 14.40 4.27 -10.14
N ASN A 254 13.15 4.35 -9.67
CA ASN A 254 12.59 5.52 -9.00
C ASN A 254 12.55 5.37 -7.46
N ILE A 255 13.22 4.32 -6.95
CA ILE A 255 13.68 4.17 -5.55
C ILE A 255 15.16 4.56 -5.59
#